data_AF-A0A0D8XQZ6-F1
#
_entry.id   AF-A0A0D8XQZ6-F1
#
_cell.length_a   1.000
_cell.length_b   1.000
_cell.length_c   1.000
_cell.angle_alpha   90.00
_cell.angle_beta   90.00
_cell.angle_gamma   90.00
#
_symmetry.space_group_name_H-M   'P 1'
#
loop_
_entity.id
_entity.type
_entity.pdbx_description
1 polymer ?
#
loop_
_entity_poly.entity_id
_entity_poly.type
_entity_poly.pdbx_seq_one_letter_code
_entity_poly.pdbx_strand_id
1 'polypeptide(L)'
;MIRFIILQTAFFLIHVNGQKLKKLKIDSPVKFEGDGTFGLCEDESGQMYYFREFENKGTQCQKNMAIIKYSNLINETGWAFVEVEVSTRVAETYKQGYVAGYIEGRTTRDLIRLHLSNTVEGYCNGAEQFCEDLTKYLIENYRWMQQNIASYPDNHYWIQVQHVFI
;
A
#
# COMPACT_ATOMS: atom_id res chain seq x y z
N MET A 1 -35.77 -39.68 4.25
CA MET A 1 -35.32 -38.32 3.90
C MET A 1 -35.56 -37.31 5.03
N ILE A 2 -35.16 -37.61 6.28
CA ILE A 2 -35.19 -36.65 7.40
C ILE A 2 -33.86 -36.64 8.17
N ARG A 3 -33.04 -37.71 8.04
CA ARG A 3 -31.70 -37.79 8.66
C ARG A 3 -30.57 -37.07 7.90
N PHE A 4 -30.79 -36.66 6.64
CA PHE A 4 -29.79 -35.90 5.86
C PHE A 4 -29.96 -34.38 5.93
N ILE A 5 -31.07 -33.87 6.47
CA ILE A 5 -31.34 -32.41 6.58
C ILE A 5 -30.82 -31.85 7.93
N ILE A 6 -30.69 -32.69 8.96
CA ILE A 6 -30.15 -32.31 10.27
C ILE A 6 -28.62 -32.12 10.21
N LEU A 7 -27.93 -32.78 9.28
CA LEU A 7 -26.47 -32.67 9.15
C LEU A 7 -26.02 -31.40 8.40
N GLN A 8 -26.87 -30.79 7.57
CA GLN A 8 -26.54 -29.53 6.89
C GLN A 8 -26.92 -28.27 7.69
N THR A 9 -27.88 -28.37 8.61
CA THR A 9 -28.26 -27.25 9.50
C THR A 9 -27.30 -27.08 10.68
N ALA A 10 -26.53 -28.13 11.04
CA ALA A 10 -25.47 -28.04 12.05
C ALA A 10 -24.18 -27.35 11.53
N PHE A 11 -23.94 -27.37 10.21
CA PHE A 11 -22.76 -26.71 9.63
C PHE A 11 -22.92 -25.19 9.53
N PHE A 12 -24.15 -24.70 9.44
CA PHE A 12 -24.46 -23.27 9.37
C PHE A 12 -24.46 -22.55 10.72
N LEU A 13 -24.51 -23.27 11.84
CA LEU A 13 -24.44 -22.67 13.19
C LEU A 13 -23.01 -22.51 13.72
N ILE A 14 -21.99 -23.06 13.03
CA ILE A 14 -20.58 -22.92 13.44
C ILE A 14 -19.91 -21.69 12.80
N HIS A 15 -20.53 -21.06 11.79
CA HIS A 15 -19.92 -19.92 11.09
C HIS A 15 -20.35 -18.52 11.57
N VAL A 16 -21.15 -18.42 12.63
CA VAL A 16 -21.41 -17.14 13.32
C VAL A 16 -20.70 -17.16 14.66
N ASN A 17 -19.37 -17.15 14.63
CA ASN A 17 -18.59 -16.87 15.83
C ASN A 17 -17.60 -15.76 15.50
N GLY A 18 -17.75 -14.66 16.23
CA GLY A 18 -17.16 -13.37 15.93
C GLY A 18 -15.69 -13.46 15.55
N GLN A 19 -15.34 -12.81 14.44
CA GLN A 19 -13.98 -12.37 14.20
C GLN A 19 -13.61 -11.40 15.33
N LYS A 20 -13.12 -11.94 16.44
CA LYS A 20 -12.22 -11.20 17.32
C LYS A 20 -11.14 -10.66 16.39
N LEU A 21 -11.04 -9.34 16.30
CA LEU A 21 -9.87 -8.65 15.76
C LEU A 21 -8.66 -9.38 16.34
N LYS A 22 -7.95 -10.14 15.50
CA LYS A 22 -6.69 -10.72 15.90
C LYS A 22 -5.81 -9.51 16.18
N LYS A 23 -5.63 -9.21 17.47
CA LYS A 23 -4.63 -8.28 17.96
C LYS A 23 -3.37 -8.58 17.17
N LEU A 24 -2.91 -7.63 16.36
CA LEU A 24 -1.67 -7.77 15.61
C LEU A 24 -0.60 -8.09 16.64
N LYS A 25 -0.19 -9.37 16.68
CA LYS A 25 0.90 -9.82 17.53
C LYS A 25 2.14 -9.13 16.99
N ILE A 26 2.68 -8.20 17.75
CA ILE A 26 3.99 -7.57 17.51
C ILE A 26 5.04 -8.64 17.87
N ASP A 27 5.12 -9.69 17.05
CA ASP A 27 6.09 -10.76 17.21
C ASP A 27 7.29 -10.44 16.30
N SER A 28 8.18 -9.58 16.81
CA SER A 28 9.61 -9.38 16.50
C SER A 28 9.99 -7.90 16.72
N PRO A 29 11.19 -7.58 17.23
CA PRO A 29 11.68 -6.21 17.15
C PRO A 29 11.73 -5.83 15.67
N VAL A 30 10.83 -4.94 15.25
CA VAL A 30 10.84 -4.38 13.89
C VAL A 30 12.23 -3.79 13.70
N LYS A 31 13.04 -4.46 12.88
CA LYS A 31 14.35 -3.94 12.51
C LYS A 31 14.06 -2.74 11.62
N PHE A 32 14.15 -1.54 12.20
CA PHE A 32 14.04 -0.31 11.43
C PHE A 32 15.01 -0.43 10.26
N GLU A 33 14.47 -0.42 9.05
CA GLU A 33 15.30 -0.20 7.87
C GLU A 33 15.78 1.25 7.99
N GLY A 34 16.90 1.43 8.70
CA GLY A 34 17.50 2.74 8.91
C GLY A 34 17.86 3.40 7.59
N ASP A 35 18.30 4.65 7.69
CA ASP A 35 18.72 5.51 6.60
C ASP A 35 19.51 4.78 5.51
N GLY A 36 19.30 5.19 4.26
CA GLY A 36 20.01 4.64 3.13
C GLY A 36 19.30 4.82 1.80
N THR A 37 19.93 4.26 0.78
CA THR A 37 19.38 4.19 -0.57
C THR A 37 18.84 2.78 -0.83
N PHE A 38 17.65 2.73 -1.41
CA PHE A 38 16.96 1.51 -1.78
C PHE A 38 16.53 1.59 -3.23
N GLY A 39 16.46 0.44 -3.87
CA GLY A 39 16.00 0.31 -5.24
C GLY A 39 14.84 -0.67 -5.35
N LEU A 40 14.03 -0.46 -6.38
CA LEU A 40 13.00 -1.36 -6.85
C LEU A 40 13.37 -1.82 -8.25
N CYS A 41 13.45 -3.13 -8.43
CA CYS A 41 13.84 -3.76 -9.68
C CYS A 41 12.77 -4.74 -10.16
N GLU A 42 12.64 -4.85 -11.48
CA GLU A 42 11.81 -5.83 -12.16
C GLU A 42 12.73 -6.84 -12.85
N ASP A 43 12.44 -8.13 -12.66
CA ASP A 43 13.13 -9.22 -13.34
C ASP A 43 12.49 -9.56 -14.69
N GLU A 44 13.06 -10.55 -15.40
CA GLU A 44 12.57 -10.98 -16.73
C GLU A 44 11.14 -11.56 -16.69
N SER A 45 10.69 -12.04 -15.53
CA SER A 45 9.33 -12.56 -15.34
C SER A 45 8.31 -11.45 -15.02
N GLY A 46 8.77 -10.20 -14.86
CA GLY A 46 7.95 -9.09 -14.40
C GLY A 46 7.78 -9.04 -12.87
N GLN A 47 8.50 -9.88 -12.13
CA GLN A 47 8.45 -9.86 -10.66
C GLN A 47 9.31 -8.72 -10.12
N MET A 48 8.72 -7.95 -9.20
CA MET A 48 9.38 -6.83 -8.55
C MET A 48 10.08 -7.27 -7.26
N TYR A 49 11.31 -6.81 -7.04
CA TYR A 49 12.04 -7.00 -5.79
C TYR A 49 12.67 -5.69 -5.30
N TYR A 50 12.61 -5.52 -3.98
CA TYR A 50 13.16 -4.37 -3.26
C TYR A 50 14.52 -4.75 -2.65
N PHE A 51 15.50 -3.86 -2.77
CA PHE A 51 16.86 -4.09 -2.27
C PHE A 51 17.46 -2.80 -1.71
N ARG A 52 18.49 -2.94 -0.86
CA ARG A 52 19.30 -1.83 -0.35
C ARG A 52 20.62 -1.78 -1.12
N GLU A 53 21.05 -0.59 -1.53
CA GLU A 53 22.20 -0.38 -2.45
C GLU A 53 23.53 -0.99 -1.96
N PHE A 54 23.71 -1.19 -0.64
CA PHE A 54 24.92 -1.77 -0.05
C PHE A 54 24.85 -3.29 0.23
N GLU A 55 23.75 -3.96 -0.10
CA GLU A 55 23.76 -5.43 -0.15
C GLU A 55 24.42 -5.87 -1.47
N ASN A 56 25.72 -6.19 -1.43
CA ASN A 56 26.49 -6.87 -2.47
C ASN A 56 25.88 -8.25 -2.83
N LYS A 57 24.66 -8.27 -3.38
CA LYS A 57 24.11 -9.44 -4.05
C LYS A 57 24.29 -9.18 -5.53
N GLY A 58 25.20 -9.94 -6.15
CA GLY A 58 25.51 -9.93 -7.57
C GLY A 58 24.36 -10.27 -8.52
N THR A 59 23.11 -10.02 -8.13
CA THR A 59 21.96 -9.95 -9.02
C THR A 59 21.96 -8.58 -9.68
N GLN A 60 22.53 -8.53 -10.89
CA GLN A 60 22.44 -7.38 -11.76
C GLN A 60 20.96 -7.06 -12.00
N CYS A 61 20.50 -5.91 -11.51
CA CYS A 61 19.15 -5.47 -11.80
C CYS A 61 18.97 -5.26 -13.30
N GLN A 62 18.06 -6.04 -13.89
CA GLN A 62 17.79 -6.01 -15.32
C GLN A 62 17.03 -4.72 -15.70
N LYS A 63 15.96 -4.43 -14.96
CA LYS A 63 15.15 -3.24 -15.16
C LYS A 63 14.94 -2.51 -13.83
N ASN A 64 15.74 -1.46 -13.62
CA ASN A 64 15.55 -0.52 -12.52
C ASN A 64 14.22 0.21 -12.74
N MET A 65 13.34 0.16 -11.73
CA MET A 65 12.01 0.76 -11.75
C MET A 65 12.01 2.08 -10.98
N ALA A 66 12.59 2.11 -9.79
CA ALA A 66 12.78 3.34 -9.01
C ALA A 66 13.91 3.19 -8.00
N ILE A 67 14.42 4.34 -7.55
CA ILE A 67 15.38 4.48 -6.46
C ILE A 67 14.78 5.44 -5.45
N ILE A 68 15.01 5.17 -4.16
CA ILE A 68 14.65 6.06 -3.07
C ILE A 68 15.83 6.24 -2.13
N LYS A 69 16.04 7.48 -1.70
CA LYS A 69 16.96 7.82 -0.62
C LYS A 69 16.15 8.32 0.56
N TYR A 70 16.41 7.73 1.72
CA TYR A 70 15.69 8.03 2.95
C TYR A 70 16.67 8.36 4.07
N SER A 71 16.38 9.43 4.82
CA SER A 71 17.15 9.84 5.98
C SER A 71 16.23 10.36 7.08
N ASN A 72 16.25 9.71 8.24
CA ASN A 72 15.42 10.06 9.38
C ASN A 72 16.18 10.92 10.37
N LEU A 73 16.17 12.23 10.15
CA LEU A 73 16.82 13.22 11.01
C LEU A 73 15.84 13.91 11.94
N ILE A 74 14.71 13.28 12.28
CA ILE A 74 13.64 13.90 13.09
C ILE A 74 14.16 14.31 14.46
N ASN A 75 14.98 13.48 15.11
CA ASN A 75 15.51 13.77 16.43
C ASN A 75 16.49 14.96 16.43
N GLU A 76 17.15 15.23 15.30
CA GLU A 76 18.19 16.26 15.17
C GLU A 76 17.64 17.56 14.57
N THR A 77 16.69 17.47 13.63
CA THR A 77 16.20 18.59 12.81
C THR A 77 14.70 18.78 12.87
N GLY A 78 13.95 17.79 13.35
CA GLY A 78 12.49 17.74 13.24
C GLY A 78 11.97 17.19 11.90
N TRP A 79 12.85 16.84 10.95
CA TRP A 79 12.47 16.40 9.59
C TRP A 79 13.02 15.03 9.24
N ALA A 80 12.24 14.27 8.47
CA ALA A 80 12.73 13.15 7.68
C ALA A 80 12.76 13.57 6.20
N PHE A 81 13.78 13.11 5.48
CA PHE A 81 14.00 13.44 4.07
C PHE A 81 13.78 12.19 3.22
N VAL A 82 13.01 12.36 2.14
CA VAL A 82 12.69 11.33 1.17
C VAL A 82 12.92 11.91 -0.23
N GLU A 83 13.76 11.24 -1.01
CA GLU A 83 13.99 11.56 -2.42
C GLU A 83 13.65 10.30 -3.23
N VAL A 84 12.65 10.38 -4.11
CA VAL A 84 12.20 9.27 -4.97
C VAL A 84 12.50 9.63 -6.42
N GLU A 85 13.13 8.70 -7.13
CA GLU A 85 13.37 8.80 -8.57
C GLU A 85 12.77 7.58 -9.26
N VAL A 86 11.84 7.81 -10.18
CA VAL A 86 11.25 6.76 -11.03
C VAL A 86 12.00 6.69 -12.35
N SER A 87 12.37 5.48 -12.75
CA SER A 87 13.08 5.22 -14.00
C SER A 87 12.22 5.54 -15.22
N THR A 88 12.83 6.20 -16.19
CA THR A 88 12.20 6.47 -17.51
C THR A 88 11.92 5.20 -18.31
N ARG A 89 12.43 4.03 -17.87
CA ARG A 89 12.16 2.72 -18.48
C ARG A 89 10.79 2.15 -18.11
N VAL A 90 10.07 2.78 -17.18
CA VAL A 90 8.70 2.42 -16.82
C VAL A 90 7.74 2.99 -17.89
N ALA A 91 7.51 2.18 -18.94
CA ALA A 91 6.74 2.58 -20.11
C ALA A 91 5.24 2.79 -19.81
N GLU A 92 4.69 2.02 -18.87
CA GLU A 92 3.28 2.10 -18.50
C GLU A 92 3.03 3.28 -17.56
N THR A 93 2.21 4.21 -18.03
CA THR A 93 1.83 5.48 -17.39
C THR A 93 1.40 5.29 -15.93
N TYR A 94 0.48 4.36 -15.65
CA TYR A 94 0.05 4.06 -14.28
C TYR A 94 1.14 3.48 -13.40
N LYS A 95 2.07 2.72 -14.00
CA LYS A 95 3.09 1.97 -13.28
C LYS A 95 4.13 2.90 -12.68
N GLN A 96 4.31 4.11 -13.24
CA GLN A 96 5.19 5.13 -12.66
C GLN A 96 4.70 5.57 -11.26
N GLY A 97 3.42 5.91 -11.14
CA GLY A 97 2.79 6.27 -9.86
C GLY A 97 2.83 5.12 -8.86
N TYR A 98 2.48 3.91 -9.32
CA TYR A 98 2.51 2.71 -8.50
C TYR A 98 3.91 2.43 -7.92
N VAL A 99 4.94 2.47 -8.76
CA VAL A 99 6.33 2.20 -8.36
C VAL A 99 6.83 3.25 -7.36
N ALA A 100 6.51 4.53 -7.57
CA ALA A 100 6.84 5.61 -6.64
C ALA A 100 6.17 5.40 -5.27
N GLY A 101 4.86 5.14 -5.26
CA GLY A 101 4.11 4.91 -4.02
C GLY A 101 4.55 3.63 -3.30
N TYR A 102 4.85 2.56 -4.04
CA TYR A 102 5.33 1.31 -3.46
C TYR A 102 6.67 1.50 -2.75
N ILE A 103 7.65 2.12 -3.41
CA ILE A 103 9.00 2.25 -2.86
C ILE A 103 9.00 3.22 -1.66
N GLU A 104 8.26 4.33 -1.74
CA GLU A 104 8.05 5.25 -0.62
C GLU A 104 7.40 4.54 0.57
N GLY A 105 6.25 3.88 0.34
CA GLY A 105 5.51 3.20 1.39
C GLY A 105 6.30 2.06 2.04
N ARG A 106 7.14 1.37 1.26
CA ARG A 106 7.98 0.28 1.76
C ARG A 106 9.15 0.80 2.60
N THR A 107 9.80 1.88 2.19
CA THR A 107 10.97 2.45 2.88
C THR A 107 10.57 3.26 4.11
N THR A 108 9.44 3.99 4.05
CA THR A 108 8.97 4.87 5.14
C THR A 108 7.90 4.24 6.03
N ARG A 109 7.66 2.93 5.89
CA ARG A 109 6.60 2.16 6.58
C ARG A 109 6.49 2.46 8.07
N ASP A 110 7.62 2.58 8.76
CA ASP A 110 7.64 2.79 10.20
C ASP A 110 7.14 4.19 10.60
N LEU A 111 7.52 5.23 9.84
CA LEU A 111 7.00 6.58 10.03
C LEU A 111 5.53 6.67 9.65
N ILE A 112 5.10 6.03 8.55
CA ILE A 112 3.68 5.95 8.18
C ILE A 112 2.87 5.32 9.32
N ARG A 113 3.33 4.20 9.88
CA ARG A 113 2.65 3.52 10.99
C ARG A 113 2.53 4.43 12.23
N LEU A 114 3.60 5.12 12.60
CA LEU A 114 3.59 6.06 13.73
C LEU A 114 2.66 7.24 13.45
N HIS A 115 2.72 7.80 12.25
CA HIS A 115 1.87 8.92 11.85
C HIS A 115 0.38 8.54 11.93
N LEU A 116 0.00 7.38 11.38
CA LEU A 116 -1.38 6.91 11.43
C LEU A 116 -1.88 6.70 12.87
N SER A 117 -1.05 6.13 13.75
CA SER A 117 -1.39 5.97 15.16
C SER A 117 -1.61 7.33 15.86
N ASN A 118 -0.83 8.34 15.48
CA ASN A 118 -0.93 9.66 16.08
C ASN A 118 -2.10 10.50 15.55
N THR A 119 -2.54 10.28 14.30
CA THR A 119 -3.48 11.22 13.64
C THR A 119 -4.85 10.63 13.34
N VAL A 120 -4.94 9.36 12.97
CA VAL A 120 -6.21 8.76 12.51
C VAL A 120 -6.71 7.63 13.39
N GLU A 121 -5.92 7.19 14.38
CA GLU A 121 -6.35 6.15 15.31
C GLU A 121 -7.58 6.60 16.09
N GLY A 122 -8.66 5.81 16.00
CA GLY A 122 -9.92 6.11 16.67
C GLY A 122 -10.80 7.16 15.98
N TYR A 123 -10.48 7.60 14.75
CA TYR A 123 -11.25 8.63 14.02
C TYR A 123 -12.76 8.37 13.94
N CYS A 124 -13.17 7.09 13.86
CA CYS A 124 -14.58 6.70 13.75
C CYS A 124 -15.25 6.35 15.09
N ASN A 125 -14.55 6.45 16.22
CA ASN A 125 -15.10 6.05 17.52
C ASN A 125 -16.23 7.01 17.93
N GLY A 126 -17.46 6.49 18.09
CA GLY A 126 -18.64 7.29 18.44
C GLY A 126 -19.22 8.10 17.28
N ALA A 127 -18.77 7.84 16.05
CA ALA A 127 -19.26 8.47 14.82
C ALA A 127 -19.48 7.42 13.71
N GLU A 128 -19.93 6.22 14.09
CA GLU A 128 -19.98 5.05 13.21
C GLU A 128 -20.83 5.31 11.96
N GLN A 129 -22.03 5.88 12.13
CA GLN A 129 -22.92 6.20 11.02
C GLN A 129 -22.30 7.20 10.03
N PHE A 130 -21.64 8.24 10.54
CA PHE A 130 -20.92 9.20 9.69
C PHE A 130 -19.80 8.51 8.90
N CYS A 131 -19.06 7.61 9.53
CA CYS A 131 -18.00 6.85 8.84
C CYS A 131 -18.54 5.87 7.81
N GLU A 132 -19.71 5.26 8.04
CA GLU A 132 -20.38 4.42 7.03
C GLU A 132 -20.77 5.24 5.81
N ASP A 133 -21.40 6.40 6.01
CA ASP A 133 -21.80 7.31 4.93
C ASP A 133 -20.58 7.84 4.16
N LEU A 134 -19.53 8.25 4.88
CA LEU A 134 -18.27 8.69 4.29
C LEU A 134 -17.61 7.57 3.48
N THR A 135 -17.55 6.36 4.01
CA THR A 135 -16.98 5.19 3.32
C THR A 135 -17.73 4.91 2.03
N LYS A 136 -19.06 4.93 2.08
CA LYS A 136 -19.91 4.76 0.90
C LYS A 136 -19.60 5.83 -0.16
N TYR A 137 -19.57 7.10 0.23
CA TYR A 137 -19.25 8.20 -0.67
C TYR A 137 -17.87 8.05 -1.32
N LEU A 138 -16.84 7.73 -0.53
CA LEU A 138 -15.47 7.54 -1.02
C LEU A 138 -15.37 6.38 -2.02
N ILE A 139 -16.05 5.26 -1.75
CA ILE A 139 -16.08 4.09 -2.65
C ILE A 139 -16.82 4.43 -3.95
N GLU A 140 -17.96 5.14 -3.87
CA GLU A 140 -18.72 5.57 -5.05
C GLU A 140 -17.90 6.53 -5.92
N ASN A 141 -17.24 7.52 -5.31
CA ASN A 141 -16.34 8.43 -6.00
C ASN A 141 -15.16 7.70 -6.64
N TYR A 142 -14.54 6.76 -5.93
CA TYR A 142 -13.46 5.93 -6.48
C TYR A 142 -13.92 5.16 -7.72
N ARG A 143 -15.09 4.51 -7.66
CA ARG A 143 -15.65 3.79 -8.82
C ARG A 143 -15.95 4.72 -9.99
N TRP A 144 -16.48 5.91 -9.71
CA TRP A 144 -16.72 6.92 -10.73
C TRP A 144 -15.42 7.36 -11.41
N MET A 145 -14.34 7.61 -10.64
CA MET A 145 -13.03 7.96 -11.22
C MET A 145 -12.48 6.81 -12.09
N GLN A 146 -12.54 5.57 -11.61
CA GLN A 146 -12.09 4.39 -12.38
C GLN A 146 -12.85 4.24 -13.72
N GLN A 147 -14.16 4.46 -13.71
CA GLN A 147 -14.97 4.41 -14.93
C GLN A 147 -14.57 5.50 -15.92
N ASN A 148 -14.28 6.72 -15.45
CA ASN A 148 -13.87 7.81 -16.32
C ASN A 148 -12.47 7.59 -16.89
N ILE A 149 -11.52 7.11 -16.09
CA ILE A 149 -10.18 6.73 -16.57
C ILE A 149 -10.30 5.71 -17.71
N ALA A 150 -11.15 4.68 -17.54
CA ALA A 150 -11.36 3.68 -18.58
C ALA A 150 -12.11 4.22 -19.82
N SER A 151 -13.02 5.17 -19.63
CA SER A 151 -13.84 5.74 -20.71
C SER A 151 -13.09 6.77 -21.55
N TYR A 152 -12.05 7.40 -21.00
CA TYR A 152 -11.31 8.50 -21.63
C TYR A 152 -9.79 8.26 -21.60
N PRO A 153 -9.28 7.19 -22.23
CA PRO A 153 -7.87 6.80 -22.14
C PRO A 153 -6.89 7.84 -22.70
N ASP A 154 -7.32 8.63 -23.70
CA ASP A 154 -6.49 9.64 -24.35
C ASP A 154 -6.63 11.04 -23.72
N ASN A 155 -7.49 11.20 -22.72
CA ASN A 155 -7.72 12.50 -22.09
C ASN A 155 -6.61 12.81 -21.08
N HIS A 156 -5.84 13.87 -21.34
CA HIS A 156 -4.72 14.28 -20.49
C HIS A 156 -5.09 14.47 -19.01
N TYR A 157 -6.29 14.95 -18.69
CA TYR A 157 -6.75 15.08 -17.30
C TYR A 157 -6.86 13.70 -16.65
N TRP A 158 -7.55 12.76 -17.29
CA TRP A 158 -7.76 11.42 -16.75
C TRP A 158 -6.48 10.59 -16.69
N ILE A 159 -5.53 10.84 -17.60
CA ILE A 159 -4.16 10.31 -17.51
C ILE A 159 -3.45 10.79 -16.23
N GLN A 160 -3.54 12.07 -15.88
CA GLN A 160 -2.93 12.55 -14.64
C GLN A 160 -3.63 12.03 -13.38
N VAL A 161 -4.97 11.92 -13.41
CA VAL A 161 -5.71 11.25 -12.32
C VAL A 161 -5.22 9.80 -12.17
N GLN A 162 -4.98 9.11 -13.29
CA GLN A 162 -4.46 7.75 -13.30
C GLN A 162 -3.06 7.64 -12.67
N HIS A 163 -2.19 8.65 -12.79
CA HIS A 163 -0.88 8.67 -12.11
C HIS A 163 -1.00 8.69 -10.59
N VAL A 164 -2.03 9.34 -10.05
CA VAL A 164 -2.19 9.58 -8.61
C VAL A 164 -2.94 8.46 -7.90
N PHE A 165 -3.88 7.79 -8.59
CA PHE A 165 -4.90 6.94 -7.94
C PHE A 165 -4.73 5.42 -8.14
N ILE A 166 -3.67 4.95 -8.80
CA ILE A 166 -3.47 3.52 -9.07
C ILE A 166 -2.63 2.80 -8.02
#